data_AF-A0A547PFM1-F1
#
_entry.id   AF-A0A547PFM1-F1
#
_cell.length_a   1.000
_cell.length_b   1.000
_cell.length_c   1.000
_cell.angle_alpha   90.00
_cell.angle_beta   90.00
_cell.angle_gamma   90.00
#
_symmetry.space_group_name_H-M   'P 1'
#
loop_
_entity.id
_entity.type
_entity.pdbx_description
1 polymer ?
#
loop_
_entity_poly.entity_id
_entity_poly.type
_entity_poly.pdbx_seq_one_letter_code
_entity_poly.pdbx_strand_id
1 'polypeptide(L)'
;MQDIIGIDISKNQLDTYRLSDRQHAVFDNDKTGFKALLKWIGSAGELRLVYEPTGPYHRGMEDALAKAEHALVKVNPRQARRFAEATGTQAKTDRVDAMLLAR
;
A
#
# COMPACT_ATOMS: atom_id res chain seq x y z
N MET A 1 1.88 -18.81 4.24
CA MET A 1 2.17 -17.57 4.99
C MET A 1 1.64 -16.47 4.10
N GLN A 2 0.65 -15.72 4.57
CA GLN A 2 -0.03 -14.74 3.74
C GLN A 2 0.92 -13.56 3.48
N ASP A 3 1.16 -13.22 2.20
CA ASP A 3 2.02 -12.10 1.85
C ASP A 3 1.25 -10.79 2.05
N ILE A 4 1.97 -9.72 2.37
CA ILE A 4 1.40 -8.41 2.68
C ILE A 4 2.19 -7.34 1.94
N ILE A 5 1.48 -6.46 1.25
CA ILE A 5 2.02 -5.23 0.68
C ILE A 5 1.36 -4.05 1.37
N GLY A 6 2.16 -3.17 1.95
CA GLY A 6 1.71 -1.87 2.43
C GLY A 6 1.83 -0.84 1.31
N ILE A 7 0.84 0.05 1.21
CA ILE A 7 0.76 1.09 0.19
C ILE A 7 0.47 2.43 0.88
N ASP A 8 1.42 3.35 0.79
CA ASP A 8 1.19 4.76 1.11
C ASP A 8 0.74 5.51 -0.15
N ILE A 9 -0.29 6.35 0.01
CA ILE A 9 -1.02 6.95 -1.11
C ILE A 9 -0.87 8.46 -1.05
N SER A 10 -0.30 9.03 -2.11
CA SER A 10 -0.30 10.46 -2.37
C SER A 10 -1.14 10.81 -3.59
N LYS A 11 -1.23 12.10 -3.91
CA LYS A 11 -1.95 12.58 -5.10
C LYS A 11 -1.39 11.99 -6.39
N ASN A 12 -0.07 11.91 -6.51
CA ASN A 12 0.60 11.57 -7.77
C ASN A 12 1.25 10.19 -7.75
N GLN A 13 1.47 9.60 -6.57
CA GLN A 13 2.27 8.39 -6.43
C GLN A 13 1.67 7.41 -5.42
N LEU A 14 1.96 6.13 -5.63
CA LEU A 14 1.71 5.02 -4.75
C LEU A 14 3.07 4.45 -4.33
N ASP A 15 3.45 4.63 -3.07
CA ASP A 15 4.68 4.09 -2.50
C ASP A 15 4.35 2.72 -1.88
N THR A 16 5.05 1.67 -2.29
CA THR A 16 4.68 0.29 -1.96
C THR A 16 5.83 -0.49 -1.36
N TYR A 17 5.51 -1.33 -0.38
CA TYR A 17 6.48 -2.21 0.27
C TYR A 17 5.92 -3.62 0.43
N ARG A 18 6.60 -4.63 -0.13
CA ARG A 18 6.25 -6.04 0.01
C ARG A 18 7.03 -6.67 1.16
N LEU A 19 6.32 -7.31 2.09
CA LEU A 19 6.93 -7.88 3.29
C LEU A 19 7.75 -9.14 3.00
N SER A 20 7.26 -10.03 2.14
CA SER A 20 7.88 -11.34 1.88
C SER A 20 9.31 -11.26 1.34
N ASP A 21 9.59 -10.31 0.45
CA ASP A 21 10.88 -10.15 -0.23
C ASP A 21 11.56 -8.79 0.06
N ARG A 22 10.94 -7.95 0.90
CA ARG A 22 11.42 -6.62 1.30
C ARG A 22 11.60 -5.66 0.13
N GLN A 23 10.91 -5.88 -0.99
CA GLN A 23 10.95 -4.99 -2.14
C GLN A 23 10.16 -3.71 -1.90
N HIS A 24 10.72 -2.61 -2.40
CA HIS A 24 10.08 -1.31 -2.46
C HIS A 24 9.92 -0.90 -3.92
N ALA A 25 8.76 -0.36 -4.26
CA ALA A 25 8.48 0.16 -5.59
C ALA A 25 7.54 1.36 -5.51
N VAL A 26 7.70 2.31 -6.43
CA VAL A 26 6.85 3.49 -6.53
C VAL A 26 6.18 3.49 -7.90
N PHE A 27 4.88 3.78 -7.92
CA PHE A 27 4.07 3.84 -9.13
C PHE A 27 3.32 5.17 -9.20
N ASP A 28 2.98 5.61 -10.40
CA ASP A 28 2.11 6.78 -10.56
C ASP A 28 0.69 6.46 -10.08
N ASN A 29 0.02 7.45 -9.50
CA ASN A 29 -1.39 7.34 -9.09
C ASN A 29 -2.33 7.64 -10.28
N ASP A 30 -2.17 6.85 -11.34
CA ASP A 30 -2.96 6.91 -12.55
C ASP A 30 -3.17 5.53 -13.19
N LYS A 31 -3.88 5.48 -14.32
CA LYS A 31 -4.18 4.22 -15.02
C LYS A 31 -2.93 3.45 -15.47
N THR A 32 -1.84 4.15 -15.77
CA THR A 32 -0.58 3.52 -16.20
C THR A 32 0.14 2.92 -15.00
N GLY A 33 0.23 3.68 -13.91
CA GLY A 33 0.81 3.20 -12.66
C GLY A 33 0.03 2.04 -12.05
N PHE A 34 -1.31 2.03 -12.12
CA PHE A 34 -2.11 0.88 -11.65
C PHE A 34 -1.81 -0.41 -12.41
N LYS A 35 -1.59 -0.33 -13.72
CA LYS A 35 -1.18 -1.50 -14.53
C LYS A 35 0.20 -1.99 -14.14
N ALA A 36 1.14 -1.07 -13.91
CA ALA A 36 2.49 -1.41 -13.47
C ALA A 36 2.47 -2.04 -12.06
N LEU A 37 1.67 -1.48 -11.15
CA LEU A 37 1.45 -2.01 -9.80
C LEU A 37 0.90 -3.43 -9.86
N LEU A 38 -0.18 -3.68 -10.61
CA LEU A 38 -0.75 -5.03 -10.78
C LEU A 38 0.28 -6.03 -11.32
N LYS A 39 1.10 -5.62 -12.29
CA LYS A 39 2.17 -6.47 -12.82
C LYS A 39 3.24 -6.80 -11.78
N TRP A 40 3.61 -5.82 -10.94
CA TRP A 40 4.59 -6.02 -9.87
C TRP A 40 4.04 -6.89 -8.74
N ILE A 41 2.77 -6.69 -8.37
CA ILE A 41 2.02 -7.48 -7.38
C ILE A 41 1.96 -8.95 -7.78
N GLY A 42 1.68 -9.25 -9.06
CA GLY A 42 1.49 -10.61 -9.54
C GLY A 42 0.07 -11.14 -9.25
N SER A 43 -0.08 -12.46 -9.21
CA SER A 43 -1.40 -13.10 -9.05
C SER A 43 -2.03 -12.85 -7.67
N ALA A 44 -3.37 -12.81 -7.61
CA ALA A 44 -4.12 -12.44 -6.42
C ALA A 44 -3.86 -13.31 -5.17
N GLY A 45 -3.58 -14.60 -5.34
CA GLY A 45 -3.00 -15.50 -4.33
C GLY A 45 -3.49 -15.31 -2.88
N GLU A 46 -2.63 -15.64 -1.92
CA GLU A 46 -2.79 -15.28 -0.51
C GLU A 46 -2.10 -13.93 -0.24
N LEU A 47 -2.43 -12.88 -1.00
CA LEU A 47 -1.82 -11.56 -0.87
C LEU A 47 -2.84 -10.54 -0.33
N ARG A 48 -2.46 -9.80 0.72
CA ARG A 48 -3.23 -8.64 1.21
C ARG A 48 -2.54 -7.34 0.85
N LEU A 49 -3.34 -6.39 0.38
CA LEU A 49 -2.90 -5.03 0.08
C LEU A 49 -3.46 -4.08 1.15
N VAL A 50 -2.58 -3.55 1.99
CA VAL A 50 -2.92 -2.73 3.16
C VAL A 50 -2.60 -1.28 2.84
N TYR A 51 -3.54 -0.36 3.06
CA TYR A 51 -3.32 1.07 2.78
C TYR A 51 -4.10 1.98 3.71
N GLU A 52 -3.63 3.21 3.84
CA GLU A 52 -4.34 4.30 4.49
C GLU A 52 -4.97 5.21 3.42
N PRO A 53 -6.26 5.56 3.51
CA PRO A 53 -6.89 6.45 2.54
C PRO A 53 -6.43 7.90 2.69
N THR A 54 -5.85 8.46 1.63
CA THR A 54 -5.52 9.89 1.53
C THR A 54 -6.51 10.62 0.63
N GLY A 55 -7.45 11.35 1.24
CA GLY A 55 -8.45 12.14 0.49
C GLY A 55 -9.20 11.30 -0.57
N PRO A 56 -9.43 11.81 -1.79
CA PRO A 56 -10.06 11.03 -2.87
C PRO A 56 -9.07 10.12 -3.63
N TYR A 57 -7.76 10.22 -3.36
CA TYR A 57 -6.71 9.68 -4.23
C TYR A 57 -6.59 8.15 -4.21
N HIS A 58 -7.18 7.49 -3.21
CA HIS A 58 -7.20 6.04 -3.13
C HIS A 58 -8.18 5.37 -4.11
N ARG A 59 -9.21 6.10 -4.58
CA ARG A 59 -10.36 5.50 -5.29
C ARG A 59 -9.98 4.81 -6.60
N GLY A 60 -9.09 5.44 -7.39
CA GLY A 60 -8.64 4.87 -8.66
C GLY A 60 -7.87 3.56 -8.47
N MET A 61 -7.03 3.51 -7.43
CA MET A 61 -6.29 2.32 -7.05
C MET A 61 -7.23 1.21 -6.54
N GLU A 62 -8.17 1.54 -5.64
CA GLU A 62 -9.18 0.60 -5.12
C GLU A 62 -9.97 -0.05 -6.28
N ASP A 63 -10.47 0.75 -7.22
CA ASP A 63 -11.23 0.26 -8.38
C ASP A 63 -10.41 -0.68 -9.26
N ALA A 64 -9.13 -0.36 -9.49
CA ALA A 64 -8.25 -1.18 -10.33
C ALA A 64 -7.91 -2.52 -9.68
N LEU A 65 -7.59 -2.51 -8.37
CA LEU A 65 -7.21 -3.70 -7.62
C LEU A 65 -8.41 -4.61 -7.34
N ALA A 66 -9.59 -4.04 -7.06
CA ALA A 66 -10.83 -4.80 -6.87
C ALA A 66 -11.26 -5.54 -8.15
N LYS A 67 -11.12 -4.90 -9.32
CA LYS A 67 -11.39 -5.55 -10.64
C LYS A 67 -10.45 -6.71 -10.94
N ALA A 68 -9.25 -6.70 -10.37
CA ALA A 68 -8.27 -7.77 -10.46
C ALA A 68 -8.39 -8.78 -9.30
N GLU A 69 -9.48 -8.71 -8.51
CA GLU A 69 -9.81 -9.65 -7.44
C GLU A 69 -8.78 -9.71 -6.29
N HIS A 70 -8.01 -8.64 -6.08
CA HIS A 70 -7.08 -8.55 -4.95
C HIS A 70 -7.79 -8.19 -3.64
N ALA A 71 -7.34 -8.79 -2.53
CA ALA A 71 -7.84 -8.49 -1.19
C ALA A 71 -7.29 -7.16 -0.66
N LEU A 72 -8.17 -6.17 -0.55
CA LEU A 72 -7.85 -4.83 -0.04
C LEU A 72 -8.20 -4.69 1.44
N VAL A 73 -7.25 -4.17 2.23
CA VAL A 73 -7.42 -3.86 3.65
C VAL A 73 -7.20 -2.37 3.85
N LYS A 74 -8.30 -1.67 4.17
CA LYS A 74 -8.29 -0.24 4.43
C LYS A 74 -8.04 0.02 5.91
N VAL A 75 -6.92 0.64 6.25
CA VAL A 75 -6.57 0.97 7.63
C VAL A 75 -7.14 2.34 7.99
N ASN A 76 -7.59 2.47 9.24
CA ASN A 76 -7.99 3.77 9.76
C ASN A 76 -6.75 4.62 10.06
N PRO A 77 -6.62 5.82 9.47
CA PRO A 77 -5.53 6.78 9.73
C PRO A 77 -5.15 6.96 11.20
N ARG A 78 -6.18 7.01 12.05
CA ARG A 78 -5.99 7.21 13.50
C ARG A 78 -5.36 5.99 14.18
N GLN A 79 -5.55 4.79 13.65
CA GLN A 79 -4.96 3.58 14.21
C GLN A 79 -3.51 3.40 13.77
N ALA A 80 -3.21 3.64 12.48
CA ALA A 80 -1.85 3.60 11.94
C ALA A 80 -0.92 4.58 12.69
N ARG A 81 -1.39 5.81 12.92
CA ARG A 81 -0.62 6.82 13.64
C ARG A 81 -0.33 6.46 15.10
N ARG A 82 -1.32 5.90 15.82
CA ARG A 82 -1.12 5.47 17.22
C ARG A 82 -0.17 4.27 17.32
N PHE A 83 -0.16 3.39 16.31
CA PHE A 83 0.80 2.30 16.24
C PHE A 83 2.23 2.81 15.99
N ALA A 84 2.41 3.72 15.03
CA ALA A 84 3.71 4.34 14.74
C ALA A 84 4.28 5.12 15.96
N GLU A 85 3.42 5.83 16.68
CA GLU A 85 3.77 6.50 17.94
C GLU A 85 4.20 5.50 19.03
N ALA A 86 3.52 4.35 19.14
CA ALA A 86 3.88 3.29 20.07
C ALA A 86 5.18 2.55 19.71
N THR A 87 5.54 2.48 18.43
CA THR A 87 6.75 1.80 17.95
C THR A 87 7.98 2.71 17.77
N GLY A 88 7.88 4.00 18.13
CA GLY A 88 9.04 4.90 18.25
C GLY A 88 9.76 5.23 16.92
N THR A 89 9.08 5.14 15.77
CA THR A 89 9.73 5.37 14.48
C THR A 89 9.74 6.87 14.13
N GLN A 90 10.87 7.53 14.35
CA GLN A 90 11.02 9.00 14.27
C GLN A 90 11.65 9.50 12.96
N ALA A 91 11.54 8.74 11.87
CA ALA A 91 11.91 9.18 10.53
C ALA A 91 10.74 8.92 9.57
N LYS A 92 10.00 9.97 9.22
CA LYS A 92 8.93 9.91 8.21
C LYS A 92 9.56 9.93 6.82
N THR A 93 9.56 8.77 6.17
CA THR A 93 9.75 8.68 4.72
C THR A 93 8.65 7.81 4.17
N ASP A 94 8.21 8.09 2.95
CA ASP A 94 7.08 7.40 2.31
C ASP A 94 7.28 5.87 2.30
N ARG A 95 8.54 5.42 2.11
CA ARG A 95 8.95 4.00 2.24
C ARG A 95 8.73 3.42 3.65
N VAL A 96 9.05 4.17 4.69
CA VAL A 96 8.87 3.72 6.09
C VAL A 96 7.38 3.58 6.39
N ASP A 97 6.55 4.50 5.89
CA ASP A 97 5.09 4.45 6.07
C ASP A 97 4.49 3.24 5.34
N ALA A 98 4.88 2.97 4.09
CA ALA A 98 4.47 1.77 3.36
C ALA A 98 4.94 0.47 4.06
N MET A 99 6.16 0.44 4.59
CA MET A 99 6.67 -0.70 5.35
C MET A 99 5.87 -0.94 6.64
N LEU A 100 5.47 0.12 7.35
CA LEU A 100 4.68 0.01 8.58
C LEU A 100 3.27 -0.54 8.30
N LEU A 101 2.66 -0.16 7.17
CA LEU A 101 1.37 -0.73 6.74
C LEU A 101 1.46 -2.22 6.39
N ALA A 102 2.63 -2.69 5.95
CA ALA A 102 2.84 -4.09 5.61
C ALA A 102 3.05 -4.99 6.84
N ARG A 103 3.30 -4.41 8.03
CA ARG A 103 3.74 -5.12 9.25
C ARG A 103 2.58 -5.47 10.17
#